data_AF-A0A936XDP3-F1
#
_entry.id   AF-A0A936XDP3-F1
#
_cell.length_a   1.000
_cell.length_b   1.000
_cell.length_c   1.000
_cell.angle_alpha   90.00
_cell.angle_beta   90.00
_cell.angle_gamma   90.00
#
_symmetry.space_group_name_H-M   'P 1'
#
loop_
_entity.id
_entity.type
_entity.pdbx_description
1 polymer ?
#
loop_
_entity_poly.entity_id
_entity_poly.type
_entity_poly.pdbx_seq_one_letter_code
_entity_poly.pdbx_strand_id
1 'polypeptide(L)'
;MKVCVLQPDYSTTGVDYKNYDPPRDLAVLIPEAEVHNVFLNKLTTYKQLRELSKQGYDVFVNLCEGYLEWEVPSIDVIYTLETLNLPFTGPTTKLYDPPKELMKYLAYCEGVNTPGYSIIHKIEDTEEALRHLRFPLFVKPAKAGDSLGVDEHSLVKYQRRTR
;
A
#
# COMPACT_ATOMS: atom_id res chain seq x y z
N MET A 1 -19.86 14.19 -13.67
CA MET A 1 -18.47 13.97 -13.22
C MET A 1 -17.93 12.79 -14.00
N LYS A 2 -16.71 12.90 -14.55
CA LYS A 2 -16.04 11.87 -15.33
C LYS A 2 -14.82 11.36 -14.57
N VAL A 3 -14.85 10.10 -14.16
CA VAL A 3 -13.87 9.47 -13.27
C VAL A 3 -13.07 8.42 -14.01
N CYS A 4 -11.74 8.45 -13.89
CA CYS A 4 -10.86 7.40 -14.39
C CYS A 4 -10.34 6.57 -13.21
N VAL A 5 -10.74 5.31 -13.12
CA VAL A 5 -10.25 4.36 -12.10
C VAL A 5 -9.04 3.64 -12.66
N LEU A 6 -7.89 3.89 -12.06
CA LEU A 6 -6.61 3.29 -12.43
C LEU A 6 -6.38 2.04 -11.60
N GLN A 7 -6.17 0.91 -12.27
CA GLN A 7 -5.94 -0.39 -11.63
C GLN A 7 -4.65 -1.02 -12.17
N PRO A 8 -3.94 -1.81 -11.36
CA PRO A 8 -2.73 -2.49 -11.82
C PRO A 8 -3.05 -3.60 -12.83
N ASP A 9 -2.35 -3.61 -13.97
CA ASP A 9 -2.31 -4.76 -14.87
C ASP A 9 -1.33 -5.82 -14.33
N TYR A 10 -1.87 -6.99 -13.96
CA TYR A 10 -1.10 -8.12 -13.46
C TYR A 10 -0.69 -9.12 -14.55
N SER A 11 -1.02 -8.88 -15.83
CA SER A 11 -0.85 -9.88 -16.91
C SER A 11 0.60 -10.31 -17.15
N THR A 12 1.58 -9.47 -16.80
CA THR A 12 3.01 -9.71 -17.03
C THR A 12 3.83 -9.91 -15.76
N THR A 13 3.21 -10.18 -14.60
CA THR A 13 3.93 -10.28 -13.31
C THR A 13 3.94 -11.66 -12.68
N GLY A 14 5.06 -11.96 -12.00
CA GLY A 14 5.21 -13.09 -11.08
C GLY A 14 4.69 -12.82 -9.67
N VAL A 15 4.20 -11.62 -9.36
CA VAL A 15 3.75 -11.24 -8.02
C VAL A 15 2.43 -11.95 -7.67
N ASP A 16 2.43 -12.71 -6.57
CA ASP A 16 1.26 -13.49 -6.10
C ASP A 16 0.09 -12.63 -5.62
N TYR A 17 0.33 -11.33 -5.35
CA TYR A 17 -0.69 -10.38 -4.93
C TYR A 17 -1.86 -10.27 -5.91
N LYS A 18 -1.65 -10.62 -7.20
CA LYS A 18 -2.71 -10.73 -8.21
C LYS A 18 -3.87 -11.64 -7.81
N ASN A 19 -3.64 -12.61 -6.91
CA ASN A 19 -4.67 -13.53 -6.42
C ASN A 19 -5.56 -12.90 -5.34
N TYR A 20 -5.14 -11.76 -4.78
CA TYR A 20 -5.80 -11.07 -3.68
C TYR A 20 -6.33 -9.68 -4.08
N ASP A 21 -5.99 -9.19 -5.28
CA ASP A 21 -6.45 -7.90 -5.80
C ASP A 21 -7.26 -8.03 -7.11
N PRO A 22 -8.54 -8.43 -7.05
CA PRO A 22 -9.39 -8.53 -8.24
C PRO A 22 -9.75 -7.16 -8.84
N PRO A 23 -10.11 -7.08 -10.13
CA PRO A 23 -10.70 -5.86 -10.69
C PRO A 23 -11.84 -5.29 -9.83
N ARG A 24 -11.78 -4.00 -9.52
CA ARG A 24 -12.81 -3.27 -8.77
C ARG A 24 -13.66 -2.47 -9.74
N ASP A 25 -14.98 -2.53 -9.58
CA ASP A 25 -15.93 -1.68 -10.28
C ASP A 25 -16.53 -0.64 -9.32
N LEU A 26 -16.13 0.61 -9.50
CA LEU A 26 -16.61 1.71 -8.66
C LEU A 26 -17.86 2.40 -9.21
N ALA A 27 -18.34 2.04 -10.42
CA ALA A 27 -19.54 2.64 -11.01
C ALA A 27 -20.77 2.42 -10.11
N VAL A 28 -20.82 1.29 -9.40
CA VAL A 28 -21.91 0.95 -8.47
C VAL A 28 -21.98 1.91 -7.27
N LEU A 29 -20.84 2.50 -6.87
CA LEU A 29 -20.77 3.40 -5.73
C LEU A 29 -21.14 4.85 -6.07
N ILE A 30 -21.03 5.23 -7.35
CA ILE A 30 -21.26 6.60 -7.83
C ILE A 30 -22.05 6.55 -9.15
N PRO A 31 -23.32 6.12 -9.13
CA PRO A 31 -24.11 5.85 -10.33
C PRO A 31 -24.34 7.09 -11.21
N GLU A 32 -24.23 8.31 -10.66
CA GLU A 32 -24.34 9.57 -11.37
C GLU A 32 -23.06 9.99 -12.13
N ALA A 33 -21.94 9.29 -11.93
CA ALA A 33 -20.68 9.57 -12.60
C ALA A 33 -20.47 8.69 -13.83
N GLU A 34 -19.80 9.24 -14.85
CA GLU A 34 -19.23 8.45 -15.95
C GLU A 34 -17.91 7.85 -15.45
N VAL A 35 -17.89 6.54 -15.17
CA VAL A 35 -16.73 5.84 -14.61
C VAL A 35 -16.06 4.98 -15.68
N HIS A 36 -14.77 5.24 -15.94
CA HIS A 36 -13.95 4.44 -16.84
C HIS A 36 -12.88 3.68 -16.06
N ASN A 37 -12.80 2.36 -16.27
CA ASN A 37 -11.78 1.51 -15.66
C ASN A 37 -10.60 1.32 -16.63
N VAL A 38 -9.38 1.59 -16.17
CA VAL A 38 -8.15 1.46 -16.97
C VAL A 38 -7.11 0.64 -16.20
N PHE A 39 -6.63 -0.41 -16.84
CA PHE A 39 -5.50 -1.19 -16.35
C PHE A 39 -4.18 -0.60 -16.83
N LEU A 40 -3.31 -0.22 -15.90
CA LEU A 40 -2.00 0.34 -16.16
C LEU A 40 -0.95 -0.77 -16.18
N ASN A 41 -0.10 -0.79 -17.20
CA ASN A 41 1.07 -1.65 -17.24
C ASN A 41 2.30 -0.86 -16.82
N LYS A 42 3.12 -1.41 -15.90
CA LYS A 42 4.29 -0.73 -15.34
C LYS A 42 5.26 -0.20 -16.40
N LEU A 43 5.41 -0.93 -17.52
CA LEU A 43 6.32 -0.55 -18.61
C LEU A 43 5.80 0.64 -19.43
N THR A 44 4.49 0.93 -19.36
CA THR A 44 3.85 1.96 -20.18
C THR A 44 3.04 2.98 -19.39
N THR A 45 3.16 3.02 -18.06
CA THR A 45 2.43 3.93 -17.16
C THR A 45 2.41 5.37 -17.67
N TYR A 46 3.58 5.96 -17.94
CA TYR A 46 3.67 7.34 -18.42
C TYR A 46 2.92 7.56 -19.74
N LYS A 47 3.10 6.65 -20.70
CA LYS A 47 2.46 6.72 -22.02
C LYS A 47 0.93 6.61 -21.89
N GLN A 48 0.44 5.70 -21.06
CA GLN A 48 -0.99 5.50 -20.82
C GLN A 48 -1.61 6.74 -20.16
N LEU A 49 -1.03 7.21 -19.04
CA LEU A 49 -1.54 8.39 -18.32
C LEU A 49 -1.48 9.68 -19.16
N ARG A 50 -0.44 9.85 -20.00
CA ARG A 50 -0.36 10.98 -20.94
C ARG A 50 -1.46 10.94 -22.01
N GLU A 51 -1.97 9.77 -22.37
CA GLU A 51 -3.10 9.68 -23.30
C GLU A 51 -4.42 9.95 -22.58
N LEU A 52 -4.58 9.41 -21.37
CA LEU A 52 -5.77 9.64 -20.55
C LEU A 52 -5.93 11.12 -20.15
N SER A 53 -4.83 11.85 -19.95
CA SER A 53 -4.88 13.29 -19.63
C SER A 53 -5.60 14.13 -20.68
N LYS A 54 -5.69 13.65 -21.92
CA LYS A 54 -6.38 14.34 -23.03
C LYS A 54 -7.89 14.12 -23.04
N GLN A 55 -8.40 13.23 -22.20
CA GLN A 55 -9.80 12.78 -22.26
C GLN A 55 -10.76 13.57 -21.34
N GLY A 56 -10.25 14.56 -20.62
CA GLY A 56 -11.06 15.47 -19.79
C GLY A 56 -11.67 14.80 -18.55
N TYR A 57 -10.90 13.97 -17.82
CA TYR A 57 -11.33 13.41 -16.54
C TYR A 57 -11.28 14.47 -15.44
N ASP A 58 -12.31 14.46 -14.57
CA ASP A 58 -12.37 15.34 -13.39
C ASP A 58 -11.46 14.83 -12.26
N VAL A 59 -11.28 13.51 -12.16
CA VAL A 59 -10.42 12.87 -11.16
C VAL A 59 -9.97 11.48 -11.60
N PHE A 60 -8.74 11.12 -11.21
CA PHE A 60 -8.18 9.79 -11.31
C PHE A 60 -8.24 9.11 -9.94
N VAL A 61 -9.02 8.03 -9.82
CA VAL A 61 -9.00 7.19 -8.63
C VAL A 61 -7.86 6.19 -8.77
N ASN A 62 -6.77 6.42 -8.03
CA ASN A 62 -5.60 5.54 -8.07
C ASN A 62 -5.79 4.34 -7.13
N LEU A 63 -5.90 3.14 -7.69
CA LEU A 63 -5.90 1.86 -6.96
C LEU A 63 -4.63 1.04 -7.22
N CYS A 64 -3.56 1.65 -7.75
CA CYS A 64 -2.27 0.98 -7.93
C CYS A 64 -1.44 1.03 -6.64
N GLU A 65 -1.19 -0.15 -6.06
CA GLU A 65 -0.51 -0.33 -4.76
C GLU A 65 0.80 -1.15 -4.86
N GLY A 66 1.44 -1.18 -6.03
CA GLY A 66 2.65 -1.98 -6.21
C GLY A 66 3.84 -1.44 -5.43
N TYR A 67 4.63 -2.29 -4.78
CA TYR A 67 5.92 -1.92 -4.16
C TYR A 67 7.01 -1.65 -5.21
N LEU A 68 8.12 -1.04 -4.79
CA LEU A 68 9.24 -0.71 -5.69
C LEU A 68 9.82 -1.97 -6.35
N GLU A 69 9.88 -3.06 -5.59
CA GLU A 69 10.43 -4.35 -5.99
C GLU A 69 9.49 -5.17 -6.89
N TRP A 70 8.24 -4.73 -7.06
CA TRP A 70 7.22 -5.47 -7.82
C TRP A 70 7.22 -5.09 -9.30
N GLU A 71 6.69 -5.96 -10.15
CA GLU A 71 6.63 -5.75 -11.62
C GLU A 71 5.30 -5.11 -12.07
N VAL A 72 4.54 -4.54 -11.12
CA VAL A 72 3.27 -3.84 -11.36
C VAL A 72 3.38 -2.33 -11.08
N PRO A 73 2.43 -1.50 -11.59
CA PRO A 73 2.48 -0.06 -11.36
C PRO A 73 2.54 0.30 -9.88
N SER A 74 3.37 1.28 -9.58
CA SER A 74 3.87 1.62 -8.25
C SER A 74 3.97 3.16 -8.14
N ILE A 75 5.02 3.68 -7.52
CA ILE A 75 5.32 5.11 -7.41
C ILE A 75 5.35 5.84 -8.77
N ASP A 76 5.62 5.12 -9.86
CA ASP A 76 5.59 5.65 -11.23
C ASP A 76 4.21 6.21 -11.62
N VAL A 77 3.13 5.64 -11.08
CA VAL A 77 1.76 6.15 -11.28
C VAL A 77 1.62 7.51 -10.62
N ILE A 78 1.93 7.60 -9.33
CA ILE A 78 1.79 8.83 -8.52
C ILE A 78 2.69 9.93 -9.09
N TYR A 79 3.95 9.61 -9.36
CA TYR A 79 4.91 10.54 -9.95
C TYR A 79 4.44 11.07 -11.31
N THR A 80 3.86 10.21 -12.15
CA THR A 80 3.33 10.63 -13.46
C THR A 80 2.10 11.53 -13.29
N LEU A 81 1.17 11.17 -12.40
CA LEU A 81 -0.02 11.98 -12.11
C LEU A 81 0.38 13.38 -11.62
N GLU A 82 1.36 13.48 -10.71
CA GLU A 82 1.93 14.74 -10.24
C GLU A 82 2.63 15.52 -11.37
N THR A 83 3.46 14.85 -12.17
CA THR A 83 4.19 15.46 -13.29
C THR A 83 3.25 16.04 -14.34
N LEU A 84 2.13 15.36 -14.60
CA LEU A 84 1.10 15.81 -15.55
C LEU A 84 0.08 16.77 -14.91
N ASN A 85 0.24 17.10 -13.62
CA ASN A 85 -0.68 17.93 -12.85
C ASN A 85 -2.14 17.45 -12.94
N LEU A 86 -2.34 16.13 -12.84
CA LEU A 86 -3.66 15.51 -12.90
C LEU A 86 -4.29 15.46 -11.50
N PRO A 87 -5.62 15.65 -11.38
CA PRO A 87 -6.31 15.48 -10.10
C PRO A 87 -6.43 13.98 -9.77
N PHE A 88 -5.90 13.53 -8.63
CA PHE A 88 -5.95 12.11 -8.25
C PHE A 88 -6.22 11.88 -6.76
N THR A 89 -6.71 10.69 -6.42
CA THR A 89 -6.90 10.22 -5.04
C THR A 89 -5.68 9.47 -4.52
N GLY A 90 -5.42 9.55 -3.22
CA GLY A 90 -4.35 8.81 -2.56
C GLY A 90 -3.15 9.69 -2.19
N PRO A 91 -2.04 9.08 -1.75
CA PRO A 91 -0.87 9.80 -1.28
C PRO A 91 -0.08 10.44 -2.43
N THR A 92 0.62 11.53 -2.12
CA THR A 92 1.68 12.08 -2.99
C THR A 92 2.92 11.20 -2.97
N THR A 93 3.87 11.43 -3.87
CA THR A 93 5.15 10.70 -3.90
C THR A 93 5.90 10.76 -2.55
N LYS A 94 5.70 11.81 -1.76
CA LYS A 94 6.28 11.98 -0.41
C LYS A 94 5.74 10.99 0.63
N LEU A 95 4.55 10.45 0.42
CA LEU A 95 3.83 9.59 1.35
C LEU A 95 3.57 8.19 0.78
N TYR A 96 4.34 7.79 -0.24
CA TYR A 96 4.12 6.55 -0.97
C TYR A 96 4.28 5.28 -0.11
N ASP A 97 5.32 5.18 0.72
CA ASP A 97 5.57 4.03 1.60
C ASP A 97 6.21 4.49 2.94
N PRO A 98 5.45 5.20 3.81
CA PRO A 98 5.99 5.73 5.05
C PRO A 98 6.30 4.59 6.03
N PRO A 99 7.48 4.59 6.69
CA PRO A 99 7.82 3.59 7.69
C PRO A 99 6.81 3.54 8.84
N LYS A 100 6.53 2.34 9.36
CA LYS A 100 5.61 2.13 10.51
C LYS A 100 6.02 2.91 11.76
N GLU A 101 7.32 3.04 11.98
CA GLU A 101 7.88 3.84 13.08
C GLU A 101 7.58 5.33 12.93
N LEU A 102 7.68 5.87 11.71
CA LEU A 102 7.35 7.26 11.42
C LEU A 102 5.86 7.52 11.65
N MET A 103 5.00 6.61 11.19
CA MET A 103 3.55 6.72 11.44
C MET A 103 3.22 6.68 12.94
N LYS A 104 3.89 5.83 13.73
CA LYS A 104 3.71 5.78 15.18
C LYS A 104 4.22 7.05 15.88
N TYR A 105 5.34 7.59 15.44
CA TYR A 105 5.88 8.84 15.96
C TYR A 105 4.92 10.01 15.71
N LEU A 106 4.38 10.12 14.49
CA LEU A 106 3.36 11.12 14.16
C LEU A 106 2.09 10.95 15.01
N ALA A 107 1.61 9.72 15.18
CA ALA A 107 0.47 9.43 16.05
C ALA A 107 0.72 9.91 17.49
N TYR A 108 1.93 9.67 18.04
CA TYR A 108 2.32 10.16 19.36
C TYR A 108 2.29 11.70 19.43
N CYS A 109 2.85 12.40 18.43
CA CYS A 109 2.83 13.87 18.38
C CYS A 109 1.41 14.44 18.39
N GLU A 110 0.46 13.75 17.76
CA GLU A 110 -0.96 14.13 17.72
C GLU A 110 -1.78 13.59 18.91
N GLY A 111 -1.14 13.01 19.93
CA GLY A 111 -1.82 12.45 21.10
C GLY A 111 -2.66 11.21 20.81
N VAL A 112 -2.44 10.54 19.67
CA VAL A 112 -3.10 9.30 19.29
C VAL A 112 -2.32 8.11 19.87
N ASN A 113 -2.96 7.39 20.78
CA ASN A 113 -2.37 6.20 21.38
C ASN A 113 -2.15 5.10 20.34
N THR A 114 -0.97 4.49 20.36
CA THR A 114 -0.69 3.27 19.58
C THR A 114 -0.21 2.15 20.50
N PRO A 115 -0.42 0.87 20.14
CA PRO A 115 0.10 -0.24 20.93
C PRO A 115 1.63 -0.15 21.07
N GLY A 116 2.13 -0.55 22.25
CA GLY A 116 3.56 -0.72 22.48
C GLY A 116 4.18 -1.66 21.45
N TYR A 117 5.39 -1.34 21.01
CA TYR A 117 6.07 -2.08 19.94
C TYR A 117 7.58 -2.07 20.15
N SER A 118 8.27 -2.99 19.50
CA SER A 118 9.71 -2.98 19.33
C SER A 118 10.05 -3.40 17.91
N ILE A 119 11.15 -2.87 17.38
CA ILE A 119 11.70 -3.30 16.10
C ILE A 119 12.73 -4.38 16.40
N ILE A 120 12.60 -5.50 15.70
CA ILE A 120 13.49 -6.65 15.83
C ILE A 120 14.28 -6.76 14.52
N HIS A 121 15.59 -6.52 14.56
CA HIS A 121 16.48 -6.72 13.41
C HIS A 121 17.17 -8.08 13.48
N LYS A 122 17.39 -8.58 14.69
CA LYS A 122 18.01 -9.88 14.98
C LYS A 122 17.34 -10.53 16.19
N ILE A 123 17.54 -11.84 16.36
CA ILE A 123 16.85 -12.63 17.39
C ILE A 123 17.15 -12.09 18.80
N GLU A 124 18.35 -11.57 19.03
CA GLU A 124 18.79 -11.06 20.33
C GLU A 124 18.00 -9.82 20.77
N ASP A 125 17.43 -9.05 19.83
CA ASP A 125 16.61 -7.87 20.15
C ASP A 125 15.31 -8.26 20.86
N THR A 126 14.89 -9.54 20.76
CA THR A 126 13.67 -10.03 21.40
C THR A 126 13.74 -9.99 22.92
N GLU A 127 14.94 -10.15 23.51
CA GLU A 127 15.09 -10.09 24.97
C GLU A 127 14.77 -8.68 25.50
N GLU A 128 15.22 -7.64 24.79
CA GLU A 128 14.94 -6.24 25.15
C GLU A 128 13.45 -5.91 24.95
N ALA A 129 12.87 -6.37 23.84
CA ALA A 129 11.45 -6.18 23.55
C ALA A 129 10.56 -6.77 24.65
N LEU A 130 10.88 -7.98 25.14
CA LEU A 130 10.10 -8.67 26.16
C LEU A 130 10.19 -8.04 27.56
N ARG A 131 11.13 -7.11 27.81
CA ARG A 131 11.16 -6.35 29.08
C ARG A 131 9.91 -5.48 29.25
N HIS A 132 9.44 -4.87 28.17
CA HIS A 132 8.34 -3.90 28.21
C HIS A 132 7.09 -4.34 27.44
N LEU A 133 7.19 -5.30 26.53
CA LEU A 133 6.02 -5.90 25.86
C LEU A 133 5.44 -7.07 26.66
N ARG A 134 4.16 -7.38 26.42
CA ARG A 134 3.42 -8.46 27.10
C ARG A 134 2.64 -9.30 26.08
N PHE A 135 2.64 -10.61 26.27
CA PHE A 135 1.88 -11.52 25.43
C PHE A 135 0.36 -11.37 25.65
N PRO A 136 -0.47 -11.67 24.64
CA PRO A 136 -0.08 -12.08 23.28
C PRO A 136 0.50 -10.92 22.45
N LEU A 137 1.49 -11.24 21.62
CA LEU A 137 2.16 -10.29 20.72
C LEU A 137 1.84 -10.63 19.27
N PHE A 138 1.92 -9.63 18.40
CA PHE A 138 1.76 -9.82 16.97
C PHE A 138 3.04 -9.42 16.25
N VAL A 139 3.64 -10.34 15.50
CA VAL A 139 4.84 -10.10 14.69
C VAL A 139 4.40 -9.74 13.28
N LYS A 140 4.96 -8.68 12.72
CA LYS A 140 4.70 -8.26 11.33
C LYS A 140 6.02 -7.86 10.67
N PRO A 141 6.20 -8.10 9.36
CA PRO A 141 7.33 -7.54 8.63
C PRO A 141 7.36 -6.02 8.74
N ALA A 142 8.55 -5.43 8.82
CA ALA A 142 8.71 -3.98 8.92
C ALA A 142 8.23 -3.26 7.65
N LYS A 143 8.63 -3.78 6.48
CA LYS A 143 8.33 -3.23 5.15
C LYS A 143 7.35 -4.14 4.41
N ALA A 144 6.08 -4.05 4.80
CA ALA A 144 4.94 -4.72 4.15
C ALA A 144 3.61 -4.14 4.65
N GLY A 145 2.70 -3.88 3.73
CA GLY A 145 1.27 -3.58 3.93
C GLY A 145 0.38 -4.81 3.66
N ASP A 146 -0.93 -4.62 3.70
CA ASP A 146 -1.96 -5.62 3.32
C ASP A 146 -1.84 -7.00 3.96
N SER A 147 -1.28 -7.04 5.17
CA SER A 147 -0.99 -8.29 5.88
C SER A 147 -0.07 -9.25 5.11
N LEU A 148 0.71 -8.75 4.15
CA LEU A 148 1.74 -9.53 3.48
C LEU A 148 2.77 -10.03 4.52
N GLY A 149 3.03 -11.34 4.50
CA GLY A 149 3.90 -12.01 5.47
C GLY A 149 3.30 -12.12 6.87
N VAL A 150 1.96 -12.00 7.00
CA VAL A 150 1.22 -12.21 8.24
C VAL A 150 0.26 -13.39 8.06
N ASP A 151 0.32 -14.33 8.99
CA ASP A 151 -0.45 -15.57 9.02
C ASP A 151 -0.85 -15.96 10.46
N GLU A 152 -1.39 -17.17 10.67
CA GLU A 152 -1.74 -17.68 12.00
C GLU A 152 -0.53 -17.83 12.95
N HIS A 153 0.70 -17.92 12.43
CA HIS A 153 1.92 -18.01 13.20
C HIS A 153 2.44 -16.65 13.68
N SER A 154 1.91 -15.57 13.11
CA SER A 154 2.24 -14.19 13.46
C SER A 154 1.70 -13.78 14.84
N LEU A 155 0.68 -14.47 15.36
CA LEU A 155 0.18 -14.31 16.72
C LEU A 155 0.98 -15.17 17.71
N VAL A 156 1.85 -14.51 18.47
CA VAL A 156 2.70 -15.17 19.48
C VAL A 156 2.00 -15.11 20.83
N LYS A 157 1.62 -16.27 21.38
CA LYS A 157 0.90 -16.36 22.66
C LYS A 157 1.80 -16.41 23.89
N TYR A 158 3.04 -16.86 23.74
CA TYR A 158 4.00 -17.04 24.83
C TYR A 158 5.41 -17.20 24.26
N GLN A 159 6.42 -16.95 25.08
CA GLN A 159 7.81 -17.25 24.75
C GLN A 159 8.05 -18.76 24.81
N ARG A 160 8.57 -19.35 23.73
CA ARG A 160 9.12 -20.72 23.76
C ARG A 160 10.64 -20.62 23.91
N ARG A 161 11.19 -21.18 24.99
CA ARG A 161 12.64 -21.41 25.09
C ARG A 161 13.00 -22.56 24.17
N THR A 162 13.78 -22.29 23.13
CA THR A 162 14.48 -23.33 22.38
C THR A 162 15.49 -24.01 23.31
N ARG A 163 15.50 -25.34 23.30
CA ARG A 163 16.49 -26.15 24.04
C ARG A 163 17.86 -26.04 23.39
#